data_AF-A0A7W1WJW8-F1
#
_entry.id   AF-A0A7W1WJW8-F1
#
_cell.length_a   1.000
_cell.length_b   1.000
_cell.length_c   1.000
_cell.angle_alpha   90.00
_cell.angle_beta   90.00
_cell.angle_gamma   90.00
#
_symmetry.space_group_name_H-M   'P 1'
#
loop_
_entity.id
_entity.type
_entity.pdbx_description
1 polymer ?
#
loop_
_entity_poly.entity_id
_entity_poly.type
_entity_poly.pdbx_seq_one_letter_code
_entity_poly.pdbx_strand_id
1 'polypeptide(L)'
;MVHPDVSFDPEIVDLQIVCFAAGTGIETANGEVLVEELAIGDEVATLDHGLCPIRWIGSQALGAADLEATPGLRPVRIKAGALGPDRPRRDLVVSPQHRILVRSTVAERMFGSDEVLVAAKHLLTHEGIEIADDLEEVIYWHFLLDDHQIVRSNGVKTETLFTGPQALKSVSAESRDEIFAIFPELATADDADYAPARPLVPGRPARNLARRLTQNGKPIFEATGAH
;
A
#
# COMPACT_ATOMS: atom_id res chain seq x y z
N MET A 1 -5.75 13.28 24.52
CA MET A 1 -7.16 12.87 24.40
C MET A 1 -7.14 11.36 24.24
N VAL A 2 -7.86 10.64 25.08
CA VAL A 2 -7.70 9.18 25.25
C VAL A 2 -8.25 8.48 24.00
N HIS A 3 -7.40 7.76 23.26
CA HIS A 3 -7.87 6.88 22.19
C HIS A 3 -8.54 5.65 22.83
N PRO A 4 -9.77 5.28 22.42
CA PRO A 4 -10.46 4.13 22.99
C PRO A 4 -9.77 2.83 22.59
N ASP A 5 -9.74 1.88 23.52
CA ASP A 5 -9.28 0.50 23.32
C ASP A 5 -10.01 -0.13 22.13
N VAL A 6 -9.30 -0.36 21.03
CA VAL A 6 -9.80 -1.17 19.90
C VAL A 6 -9.45 -2.62 20.22
N SER A 7 -10.44 -3.38 20.66
CA SER A 7 -10.33 -4.81 20.93
C SER A 7 -10.10 -5.58 19.63
N PHE A 8 -9.02 -6.37 19.60
CA PHE A 8 -8.70 -7.30 18.52
C PHE A 8 -9.79 -8.36 18.38
N ASP A 9 -10.36 -8.51 17.18
CA ASP A 9 -11.14 -9.69 16.83
C ASP A 9 -10.18 -10.75 16.25
N PRO A 10 -9.88 -11.83 17.00
CA PRO A 10 -8.92 -12.85 16.60
C PRO A 10 -9.39 -13.74 15.44
N GLU A 11 -10.61 -13.57 14.90
CA GLU A 11 -11.06 -14.32 13.73
C GLU A 11 -10.56 -13.76 12.40
N ILE A 12 -9.93 -12.58 12.38
CA ILE A 12 -9.47 -11.96 11.13
C ILE A 12 -8.04 -12.41 10.80
N VAL A 13 -7.88 -13.71 10.53
CA VAL A 13 -6.58 -14.36 10.23
C VAL A 13 -6.46 -14.70 8.75
N ASP A 14 -6.50 -13.68 7.88
CA ASP A 14 -5.78 -13.60 6.59
C ASP A 14 -5.92 -12.18 6.01
N LEU A 15 -5.31 -11.19 6.67
CA LEU A 15 -5.61 -9.79 6.43
C LEU A 15 -4.86 -9.24 5.23
N GLN A 16 -5.56 -9.22 4.10
CA GLN A 16 -5.19 -8.56 2.85
C GLN A 16 -5.13 -7.02 2.95
N ILE A 17 -4.89 -6.46 4.13
CA ILE A 17 -4.98 -5.01 4.34
C ILE A 17 -3.72 -4.33 3.80
N VAL A 18 -3.95 -3.31 2.99
CA VAL A 18 -2.96 -2.39 2.44
C VAL A 18 -2.86 -1.20 3.40
N CYS A 19 -1.73 -1.05 4.09
CA CYS A 19 -1.53 0.03 5.07
C CYS A 19 -0.16 0.70 4.94
N PHE A 20 -0.10 1.99 5.23
CA PHE A 20 1.12 2.75 5.50
C PHE A 20 1.43 2.71 7.00
N ALA A 21 2.69 2.64 7.40
CA ALA A 21 3.03 2.89 8.81
C ALA A 21 3.02 4.40 9.11
N ALA A 22 2.72 4.78 10.35
CA ALA A 22 2.90 6.15 10.84
C ALA A 22 4.31 6.68 10.54
N GLY A 23 4.43 7.98 10.29
CA GLY A 23 5.64 8.63 9.82
C GLY A 23 5.84 8.57 8.30
N THR A 24 4.96 7.89 7.57
CA THR A 24 4.98 7.88 6.09
C THR A 24 4.48 9.24 5.57
N GLY A 25 5.32 9.96 4.82
CA GLY A 25 4.92 11.19 4.15
C GLY A 25 4.20 10.92 2.84
N ILE A 26 2.98 11.43 2.69
CA ILE A 26 2.16 11.37 1.49
C ILE A 26 2.25 12.71 0.77
N GLU A 27 2.51 12.69 -0.54
CA GLU A 27 2.58 13.90 -1.36
C GLU A 27 1.20 14.57 -1.48
N THR A 28 1.14 15.86 -1.16
CA THR A 28 -0.05 16.73 -1.28
C THR A 28 0.30 17.97 -2.11
N ALA A 29 -0.67 18.85 -2.34
CA ALA A 29 -0.44 20.15 -2.99
C ALA A 29 0.62 21.02 -2.28
N ASN A 30 0.77 20.85 -0.96
CA ASN A 30 1.62 21.68 -0.11
C ASN A 30 2.93 20.98 0.31
N GLY A 31 3.25 19.84 -0.30
CA GLY A 31 4.40 19.02 0.05
C GLY A 31 4.00 17.70 0.71
N GLU A 32 4.98 17.01 1.30
CA GLU A 32 4.73 15.75 2.01
C GLU A 32 4.10 16.03 3.38
N VAL A 33 2.91 15.45 3.64
CA VAL A 33 2.22 15.47 4.94
C VAL A 33 2.26 14.06 5.52
N LEU A 34 2.49 13.92 6.82
CA LEU A 34 2.52 12.60 7.45
C LEU A 34 1.13 11.96 7.38
N VAL A 35 1.06 10.66 7.14
CA VAL A 35 -0.22 9.96 6.97
C VAL A 35 -1.14 10.08 8.18
N GLU A 36 -0.56 10.13 9.38
CA GLU A 36 -1.28 10.35 10.65
C GLU A 36 -1.80 11.78 10.87
N GLU A 37 -1.35 12.74 10.05
CA GLU A 37 -1.78 14.15 10.10
C GLU A 37 -2.85 14.47 9.05
N LEU A 38 -3.12 13.55 8.12
CA LEU A 38 -4.15 13.70 7.10
C LEU A 38 -5.56 13.53 7.69
N ALA A 39 -6.52 14.23 7.08
CA ALA A 39 -7.92 14.15 7.42
C ALA A 39 -8.81 13.95 6.18
N ILE A 40 -10.06 13.54 6.41
CA ILE A 40 -11.10 13.53 5.37
C ILE A 40 -11.23 14.92 4.76
N GLY A 41 -11.22 14.99 3.44
CA GLY A 41 -11.26 16.23 2.66
C GLY A 41 -9.89 16.78 2.27
N ASP A 42 -8.79 16.34 2.90
CA ASP A 42 -7.45 16.72 2.45
C ASP A 42 -7.16 16.15 1.05
N GLU A 43 -6.46 16.92 0.23
CA GLU A 43 -6.15 16.55 -1.15
C GLU A 43 -4.75 15.94 -1.26
N VAL A 44 -4.69 14.68 -1.70
CA VAL A 44 -3.43 13.97 -1.99
C VAL A 44 -3.12 14.00 -3.48
N ALA A 45 -1.84 14.08 -3.81
CA ALA A 45 -1.38 14.03 -5.19
C ALA A 45 -1.41 12.58 -5.70
N THR A 46 -2.18 12.36 -6.77
CA THR A 46 -2.31 11.09 -7.46
C THR A 46 -1.54 11.11 -8.78
N LEU A 47 -1.19 9.92 -9.28
CA LEU A 47 -0.42 9.78 -10.51
C LEU A 47 -1.19 10.23 -11.75
N ASP A 48 -2.49 9.90 -11.83
CA ASP A 48 -3.29 10.03 -13.06
C ASP A 48 -4.39 11.10 -12.97
N HIS A 49 -4.82 11.50 -11.77
CA HIS A 49 -6.00 12.34 -11.56
C HIS A 49 -5.71 13.67 -10.84
N GLY A 50 -4.43 14.03 -10.69
CA GLY A 50 -4.04 15.25 -9.99
C GLY A 50 -4.34 15.16 -8.50
N LEU A 51 -4.88 16.23 -7.92
CA LEU A 51 -5.25 16.29 -6.51
C LEU A 51 -6.62 15.63 -6.30
N CYS A 52 -6.69 14.67 -5.39
CA CYS A 52 -7.93 13.97 -5.07
C CYS A 52 -8.21 14.01 -3.56
N PRO A 53 -9.46 14.29 -3.14
CA PRO A 53 -9.79 14.40 -1.72
C PRO A 53 -9.89 13.02 -1.06
N ILE A 54 -9.39 12.94 0.17
CA ILE A 54 -9.58 11.77 1.03
C ILE A 54 -11.05 11.67 1.41
N ARG A 55 -11.66 10.52 1.15
CA ARG A 55 -13.05 10.21 1.48
C ARG A 55 -13.19 9.52 2.83
N TRP A 56 -12.20 8.71 3.17
CA TRP A 56 -12.13 8.01 4.43
C TRP A 56 -10.67 7.79 4.81
N ILE A 57 -10.36 7.87 6.10
CA ILE A 57 -9.04 7.56 6.66
C ILE A 57 -9.24 6.88 8.01
N GLY A 58 -8.48 5.82 8.24
CA GLY A 58 -8.55 5.03 9.46
C GLY A 58 -7.16 4.55 9.87
N SER A 59 -7.05 4.12 11.13
CA SER A 59 -5.80 3.64 11.69
C SER A 59 -6.00 2.45 12.63
N GLN A 60 -4.97 1.62 12.76
CA GLN A 60 -4.92 0.51 13.69
C GLN A 60 -3.52 0.36 14.27
N ALA A 61 -3.40 0.34 15.59
CA ALA A 61 -2.15 0.04 16.28
C ALA A 61 -2.00 -1.46 16.49
N LEU A 62 -0.79 -1.99 16.28
CA LEU A 62 -0.38 -3.35 16.62
C LEU A 62 0.82 -3.28 17.55
N GLY A 63 0.73 -3.96 18.69
CA GLY A 63 1.83 -4.09 19.64
C GLY A 63 2.64 -5.37 19.44
N ALA A 64 3.63 -5.58 20.29
CA ALA A 64 4.56 -6.70 20.18
C ALA A 64 3.84 -8.05 20.23
N ALA A 65 2.86 -8.20 21.13
CA ALA A 65 2.08 -9.43 21.25
C ALA A 65 1.29 -9.75 19.96
N ASP A 66 0.76 -8.74 19.27
CA ASP A 66 0.00 -8.93 18.02
C ASP A 66 0.94 -9.37 16.89
N LEU A 67 2.12 -8.76 16.80
CA LEU A 67 3.15 -9.07 15.80
C LEU A 67 3.80 -10.44 16.03
N GLU A 68 3.92 -10.86 17.29
CA GLU A 68 4.36 -12.21 17.66
C GLU A 68 3.30 -13.27 17.37
N ALA A 69 2.04 -12.99 17.73
CA ALA A 69 0.93 -13.90 17.50
C ALA A 69 0.65 -14.10 16.00
N THR A 70 0.84 -13.06 15.19
CA THR A 70 0.62 -13.11 13.74
C THR A 70 1.84 -12.57 12.96
N PRO A 71 2.89 -13.40 12.76
CA PRO A 71 4.09 -12.97 12.04
C PRO A 71 3.84 -12.48 10.60
N GLY A 72 2.71 -12.87 10.00
CA GLY A 72 2.26 -12.38 8.70
C GLY A 72 1.85 -10.89 8.67
N LEU A 73 1.71 -10.24 9.82
CA LEU A 73 1.43 -8.81 9.96
C LEU A 73 2.69 -7.95 10.10
N ARG A 74 3.87 -8.57 10.26
CA ARG A 74 5.13 -7.84 10.40
C ARG A 74 5.36 -6.95 9.19
N PRO A 75 5.68 -5.65 9.38
CA PRO A 75 5.82 -4.72 8.27
C PRO A 75 6.92 -5.12 7.30
N VAL A 76 6.80 -4.69 6.05
CA VAL A 76 7.89 -4.68 5.10
C VAL A 76 8.51 -3.28 5.09
N ARG A 77 9.82 -3.21 5.32
CA ARG A 77 10.63 -1.99 5.19
C ARG A 77 11.29 -1.98 3.82
N ILE A 78 11.09 -0.88 3.10
CA ILE A 78 11.80 -0.52 1.88
C ILE A 78 12.78 0.59 2.25
N LYS A 79 14.07 0.27 2.30
CA LYS A 79 15.13 1.20 2.72
C LYS A 79 15.29 2.37 1.75
N ALA A 80 15.70 3.52 2.25
CA ALA A 80 16.02 4.69 1.43
C ALA A 80 16.94 4.31 0.25
N GLY A 81 16.56 4.73 -0.96
CA GLY A 81 17.28 4.43 -2.20
C GLY A 81 17.13 3.00 -2.75
N ALA A 82 16.41 2.09 -2.09
CA ALA A 82 16.29 0.70 -2.51
C ALA A 82 15.61 0.50 -3.89
N LEU A 83 14.78 1.44 -4.33
CA LEU A 83 14.03 1.36 -5.59
C LEU A 83 14.61 2.26 -6.70
N GLY A 84 15.78 2.86 -6.46
CA GLY A 84 16.45 3.79 -7.36
C GLY A 84 16.88 5.09 -6.66
N PRO A 85 17.54 6.01 -7.37
CA PRO A 85 17.99 7.28 -6.81
C PRO A 85 16.83 8.03 -6.14
N ASP A 86 17.03 8.40 -4.87
CA ASP A 86 16.06 9.09 -4.01
C ASP A 86 14.70 8.36 -3.86
N ARG A 87 14.67 7.02 -3.99
CA ARG A 87 13.45 6.21 -3.90
C ARG A 87 13.61 4.97 -3.03
N PRO A 88 12.89 4.89 -1.90
CA PRO A 88 12.26 6.01 -1.21
C PRO A 88 13.31 7.03 -0.71
N ARG A 89 12.88 8.27 -0.43
CA ARG A 89 13.75 9.35 0.10
C ARG A 89 14.18 9.11 1.55
N ARG A 90 13.36 8.39 2.29
CA ARG A 90 13.52 7.88 3.66
C ARG A 90 12.89 6.49 3.69
N ASP A 91 13.21 5.66 4.67
CA ASP A 91 12.63 4.32 4.75
C ASP A 91 11.10 4.37 4.66
N LEU A 92 10.53 3.52 3.83
CA LEU A 92 9.08 3.35 3.68
C LEU A 92 8.70 2.03 4.34
N VAL A 93 7.86 2.10 5.37
CA VAL A 93 7.36 0.93 6.09
C VAL A 93 5.88 0.76 5.78
N VAL A 94 5.51 -0.41 5.28
CA VAL A 94 4.16 -0.72 4.81
C VAL A 94 3.74 -2.12 5.23
N SER A 95 2.44 -2.40 5.20
CA SER A 95 1.97 -3.78 5.41
C SER A 95 2.46 -4.71 4.29
N PRO A 96 2.61 -6.03 4.55
CA PRO A 96 3.12 -6.99 3.58
C PRO A 96 2.36 -7.04 2.24
N GLN A 97 1.06 -6.72 2.26
CA GLN A 97 0.20 -6.76 1.08
C GLN A 97 0.15 -5.43 0.33
N HIS A 98 0.65 -4.35 0.92
CA HIS A 98 0.65 -3.04 0.30
C HIS A 98 1.38 -3.07 -1.04
N ARG A 99 0.73 -2.60 -2.10
CA ARG A 99 1.32 -2.70 -3.44
C ARG A 99 2.14 -1.48 -3.80
N ILE A 100 3.31 -1.78 -4.32
CA ILE A 100 4.23 -0.84 -4.91
C ILE A 100 4.03 -0.89 -6.42
N LEU A 101 3.97 0.26 -7.06
CA LEU A 101 4.00 0.32 -8.51
C LEU A 101 5.37 -0.20 -8.99
N VAL A 102 5.38 -1.10 -9.94
CA VAL A 102 6.60 -1.55 -10.61
C VAL A 102 6.50 -1.11 -12.05
N ARG A 103 7.50 -0.34 -12.51
CA ARG A 103 7.60 0.07 -13.91
C ARG A 103 8.84 -0.53 -14.55
N SER A 104 8.66 -1.46 -15.49
CA SER A 104 9.81 -2.02 -16.22
C SER A 104 9.43 -2.70 -17.53
N THR A 105 10.37 -2.73 -18.46
CA THR A 105 10.32 -3.58 -19.66
C THR A 105 10.19 -5.07 -19.34
N VAL A 106 10.62 -5.52 -18.15
CA VAL A 106 10.40 -6.90 -17.69
C VAL A 106 8.93 -7.13 -17.36
N ALA A 107 8.27 -6.16 -16.71
CA ALA A 107 6.84 -6.21 -16.45
C ALA A 107 6.05 -6.23 -17.76
N GLU A 108 6.41 -5.38 -18.73
CA GLU A 108 5.78 -5.35 -20.05
C GLU A 108 5.84 -6.72 -20.73
N ARG A 109 7.01 -7.35 -20.77
CA ARG A 109 7.19 -8.69 -21.36
C ARG A 109 6.44 -9.79 -20.62
N MET A 110 6.20 -9.63 -19.31
CA MET A 110 5.57 -10.66 -18.49
C MET A 110 4.05 -10.53 -18.43
N PHE A 111 3.53 -9.30 -18.51
CA PHE A 111 2.14 -8.98 -18.19
C PHE A 111 1.44 -8.16 -19.28
N GLY A 112 2.15 -7.76 -20.34
CA GLY A 112 1.60 -6.88 -21.37
C GLY A 112 1.37 -5.44 -20.92
N SER A 113 1.91 -5.06 -19.75
CA SER A 113 1.82 -3.70 -19.18
C SER A 113 3.18 -3.31 -18.60
N ASP A 114 3.67 -2.12 -18.93
CA ASP A 114 4.93 -1.59 -18.40
C ASP A 114 4.81 -1.21 -16.91
N GLU A 115 3.61 -0.87 -16.45
CA GLU A 115 3.25 -0.57 -15.07
C GLU A 115 2.33 -1.65 -14.47
N VAL A 116 2.72 -2.20 -13.31
CA VAL A 116 1.94 -3.21 -12.57
C VAL A 116 2.04 -3.01 -11.06
N LEU A 117 1.05 -3.46 -10.30
CA LEU A 117 1.05 -3.36 -8.82
C LEU A 117 1.48 -4.67 -8.17
N VAL A 118 2.55 -4.61 -7.38
CA VAL A 118 3.16 -5.77 -6.71
C VAL A 118 3.18 -5.57 -5.20
N ALA A 119 2.63 -6.54 -4.46
CA ALA A 119 2.66 -6.53 -2.99
C ALA A 119 4.10 -6.53 -2.45
N ALA A 120 4.36 -5.72 -1.43
CA ALA A 120 5.69 -5.52 -0.85
C ALA A 120 6.37 -6.84 -0.43
N LYS A 121 5.62 -7.79 0.15
CA LYS A 121 6.14 -9.12 0.52
C LYS A 121 6.66 -9.96 -0.64
N HIS A 122 6.26 -9.64 -1.88
CA HIS A 122 6.75 -10.33 -3.07
C HIS A 122 8.02 -9.69 -3.65
N LEU A 123 8.45 -8.56 -3.09
CA LEU A 123 9.68 -7.85 -3.46
C LEU A 123 10.85 -8.12 -2.50
N LEU A 124 10.69 -8.97 -1.48
CA LEU A 124 11.73 -9.31 -0.49
C LEU A 124 13.04 -9.88 -1.07
N THR A 125 13.05 -10.30 -2.34
CA THR A 125 14.29 -10.72 -3.03
C THR A 125 15.08 -9.56 -3.63
N HIS A 126 14.53 -8.34 -3.57
CA HIS A 126 15.21 -7.13 -4.02
C HIS A 126 16.05 -6.56 -2.89
N GLU A 127 17.26 -6.12 -3.22
CA GLU A 127 18.16 -5.50 -2.25
C GLU A 127 17.51 -4.26 -1.61
N GLY A 128 17.67 -4.11 -0.29
CA GLY A 128 17.08 -3.00 0.47
C GLY A 128 15.61 -3.16 0.84
N ILE A 129 14.97 -4.31 0.54
CA ILE A 129 13.60 -4.62 0.95
C ILE A 129 13.62 -5.81 1.92
N GLU A 130 13.11 -5.61 3.13
CA GLU A 130 13.20 -6.59 4.22
C GLU A 130 11.94 -6.61 5.09
N ILE A 131 11.76 -7.68 5.86
CA ILE A 131 10.79 -7.70 6.95
C ILE A 131 11.38 -6.89 8.12
N ALA A 132 10.58 -6.00 8.69
CA ALA A 132 10.99 -5.14 9.80
C ALA A 132 10.86 -5.90 11.14
N ASP A 133 11.71 -6.89 11.36
CA ASP A 133 11.69 -7.73 12.58
C ASP A 133 12.16 -6.99 13.85
N ASP A 134 12.74 -5.81 13.69
CA ASP A 134 13.20 -4.92 14.76
C ASP A 134 12.08 -4.02 15.32
N LEU A 135 10.91 -3.95 14.67
CA LEU A 135 9.79 -3.17 15.16
C LEU A 135 8.95 -3.99 16.16
N GLU A 136 8.82 -3.45 17.38
CA GLU A 136 7.97 -4.00 18.45
C GLU A 136 6.53 -3.50 18.36
N GLU A 137 6.30 -2.35 17.73
CA GLU A 137 4.97 -1.79 17.52
C GLU A 137 4.88 -1.10 16.15
N VAL A 138 3.67 -1.02 15.61
CA VAL A 138 3.37 -0.28 14.38
C VAL A 138 1.95 0.27 14.42
N ILE A 139 1.78 1.54 14.04
CA ILE A 139 0.46 2.12 13.78
C ILE A 139 0.28 2.16 12.26
N TYR A 140 -0.67 1.39 11.77
CA TYR A 140 -1.02 1.32 10.37
C TYR A 140 -2.14 2.31 10.04
N TRP A 141 -1.98 3.02 8.94
CA TRP A 141 -2.94 3.97 8.39
C TRP A 141 -3.36 3.54 6.99
N HIS A 142 -4.63 3.76 6.68
CA HIS A 142 -5.22 3.52 5.38
C HIS A 142 -6.15 4.67 5.03
N PHE A 143 -6.25 5.00 3.74
CA PHE A 143 -7.21 5.98 3.28
C PHE A 143 -7.78 5.57 1.92
N LEU A 144 -9.02 6.02 1.68
CA LEU A 144 -9.78 5.83 0.46
C LEU A 144 -9.99 7.15 -0.25
N LEU A 145 -9.96 7.09 -1.57
CA LEU A 145 -10.40 8.14 -2.47
C LEU A 145 -11.67 7.65 -3.20
N ASP A 146 -12.19 8.44 -4.13
CA ASP A 146 -13.34 8.04 -4.96
C ASP A 146 -13.06 6.78 -5.79
N ASP A 147 -11.84 6.69 -6.32
CA ASP A 147 -11.37 5.54 -7.10
C ASP A 147 -10.07 4.99 -6.49
N HIS A 148 -9.69 3.78 -6.88
CA HIS A 148 -8.36 3.27 -6.59
C HIS A 148 -7.31 4.12 -7.32
N GLN A 149 -6.38 4.72 -6.58
CA GLN A 149 -5.36 5.59 -7.14
C GLN A 149 -3.95 5.14 -6.77
N ILE A 150 -2.98 5.70 -7.49
CA ILE A 150 -1.57 5.62 -7.14
C ILE A 150 -1.14 6.97 -6.58
N VAL A 151 -0.59 6.98 -5.38
CA VAL A 151 -0.05 8.17 -4.68
C VAL A 151 1.48 8.09 -4.58
N ARG A 152 2.12 9.14 -4.07
CA ARG A 152 3.53 9.06 -3.65
C ARG A 152 3.66 9.05 -2.14
N SER A 153 4.24 7.97 -1.62
CA SER A 153 4.59 7.79 -0.22
C SER A 153 6.11 7.73 -0.05
N ASN A 154 6.70 8.67 0.68
CA ASN A 154 8.16 8.85 0.81
C ASN A 154 8.90 8.86 -0.54
N GLY A 155 8.25 9.43 -1.58
CA GLY A 155 8.78 9.49 -2.95
C GLY A 155 8.58 8.22 -3.81
N VAL A 156 7.98 7.15 -3.26
CA VAL A 156 7.66 5.90 -3.98
C VAL A 156 6.21 5.90 -4.40
N LYS A 157 5.94 5.41 -5.62
CA LYS A 157 4.57 5.24 -6.12
C LYS A 157 3.93 4.00 -5.50
N THR A 158 2.86 4.20 -4.74
CA THR A 158 2.14 3.17 -3.98
C THR A 158 0.65 3.33 -4.17
N GLU A 159 -0.09 2.29 -3.81
CA GLU A 159 -1.53 2.26 -4.01
C GLU A 159 -2.29 2.92 -2.84
N THR A 160 -3.45 3.52 -3.09
CA THR A 160 -4.43 3.83 -2.02
C THR A 160 -5.16 2.56 -1.61
N LEU A 161 -5.95 2.57 -0.53
CA LEU A 161 -6.72 1.37 -0.19
C LEU A 161 -7.63 0.99 -1.38
N PHE A 162 -7.53 -0.26 -1.82
CA PHE A 162 -8.36 -0.81 -2.89
C PHE A 162 -9.49 -1.63 -2.28
N THR A 163 -10.70 -1.08 -2.26
CA THR A 163 -11.90 -1.73 -1.71
C THR A 163 -12.56 -2.68 -2.70
N GLY A 164 -11.79 -3.62 -3.25
CA GLY A 164 -12.43 -4.83 -3.77
C GLY A 164 -13.21 -5.53 -2.64
N PRO A 165 -14.27 -6.32 -2.93
CA PRO A 165 -15.09 -7.03 -1.93
C PRO A 165 -14.31 -7.96 -0.97
N GLN A 166 -13.04 -8.24 -1.28
CA GLN A 166 -12.10 -8.96 -0.41
C GLN A 166 -11.40 -8.07 0.63
N ALA A 167 -11.12 -6.79 0.33
CA ALA A 167 -10.48 -5.85 1.25
C ALA A 167 -11.44 -5.33 2.33
N LEU A 168 -12.73 -5.21 2.03
CA LEU A 168 -13.75 -4.80 3.01
C LEU A 168 -14.02 -5.86 4.08
N LYS A 169 -13.70 -7.13 3.82
CA LYS A 169 -13.74 -8.21 4.81
C LYS A 169 -12.58 -8.13 5.81
N SER A 170 -11.60 -7.27 5.54
CA SER A 170 -10.31 -7.21 6.23
C SER A 170 -10.16 -5.97 7.14
N VAL A 171 -11.12 -5.04 7.11
CA VAL A 171 -11.20 -3.94 8.09
C VAL A 171 -12.19 -4.30 9.20
N SER A 172 -12.14 -3.61 10.34
CA SER A 172 -13.08 -3.87 11.44
C SER A 172 -14.54 -3.71 10.97
N ALA A 173 -15.49 -4.36 11.64
CA ALA A 173 -16.90 -4.21 11.30
C ALA A 173 -17.34 -2.74 11.33
N GLU A 174 -16.86 -1.97 12.31
CA GLU A 174 -17.11 -0.53 12.42
C GLU A 174 -16.54 0.25 11.24
N SER A 175 -15.27 0.00 10.87
CA SER A 175 -14.64 0.65 9.71
C SER A 175 -15.37 0.29 8.41
N ARG A 176 -15.81 -0.95 8.29
CA ARG A 176 -16.57 -1.42 7.13
C ARG A 176 -17.93 -0.71 7.04
N ASP A 177 -18.64 -0.56 8.16
CA ASP A 177 -19.93 0.10 8.21
C ASP A 177 -19.80 1.61 7.89
N GLU A 178 -18.72 2.26 8.35
CA GLU A 178 -18.37 3.62 7.94
C GLU A 178 -18.11 3.72 6.43
N ILE A 179 -17.28 2.83 5.90
CA ILE A 179 -16.96 2.80 4.46
C ILE A 179 -18.24 2.57 3.64
N PHE A 180 -19.12 1.65 4.06
CA PHE A 180 -20.40 1.41 3.40
C PHE A 180 -21.38 2.58 3.53
N ALA A 181 -21.31 3.37 4.60
CA ALA A 181 -22.11 4.59 4.71
C ALA A 181 -21.64 5.67 3.71
N ILE A 182 -20.33 5.72 3.43
CA ILE A 182 -19.72 6.69 2.49
C ILE A 182 -19.90 6.25 1.04
N PHE A 183 -19.70 4.96 0.78
CA PHE A 183 -19.79 4.32 -0.54
C PHE A 183 -20.80 3.16 -0.49
N PRO A 184 -22.11 3.43 -0.50
CA PRO A 184 -23.14 2.40 -0.41
C PRO A 184 -23.04 1.33 -1.50
N GLU A 185 -22.52 1.70 -2.68
CA GLU A 185 -22.23 0.81 -3.79
C GLU A 185 -21.26 -0.32 -3.41
N LEU A 186 -20.36 -0.11 -2.44
CA LEU A 186 -19.44 -1.16 -1.97
C LEU A 186 -20.16 -2.31 -1.26
N ALA A 187 -21.38 -2.09 -0.75
CA ALA A 187 -22.15 -3.13 -0.08
C ALA A 187 -22.88 -4.06 -1.07
N THR A 188 -23.09 -3.63 -2.31
CA THR A 188 -23.93 -4.32 -3.30
C THR A 188 -23.23 -4.64 -4.61
N ALA A 189 -22.03 -4.10 -4.83
CA ALA A 189 -21.30 -4.26 -6.07
C ALA A 189 -20.64 -5.64 -6.19
N ASP A 190 -20.65 -6.18 -7.40
CA ASP A 190 -19.94 -7.40 -7.73
C ASP A 190 -18.43 -7.09 -7.91
N ASP A 191 -17.57 -8.11 -7.75
CA ASP A 191 -16.11 -8.00 -7.91
C ASP A 191 -15.66 -7.32 -9.24
N ALA A 192 -16.52 -7.32 -10.26
CA ALA A 192 -16.25 -6.78 -11.60
C ALA A 192 -16.36 -5.24 -11.70
N ASP A 193 -17.00 -4.58 -10.73
CA ASP A 193 -17.27 -3.14 -10.80
C ASP A 193 -16.09 -2.29 -10.30
N TYR A 194 -15.09 -2.90 -9.64
CA TYR A 194 -13.91 -2.18 -9.12
C TYR A 194 -12.67 -2.49 -9.93
N ALA A 195 -12.28 -1.54 -10.78
CA ALA A 195 -11.04 -1.62 -11.53
C ALA A 195 -9.88 -1.07 -10.69
N PRO A 196 -8.78 -1.83 -10.52
CA PRO A 196 -7.60 -1.30 -9.88
C PRO A 196 -6.90 -0.27 -10.80
N ALA A 197 -6.22 0.72 -10.21
CA ALA A 197 -5.49 1.75 -10.96
C ALA A 197 -4.51 1.18 -12.00
N ARG A 198 -3.93 0.02 -11.72
CA ARG A 198 -3.06 -0.76 -12.61
C ARG A 198 -3.27 -2.26 -12.37
N PRO A 199 -2.84 -3.14 -13.30
CA PRO A 199 -2.96 -4.59 -13.13
C PRO A 199 -2.32 -5.09 -11.85
N LEU A 200 -3.09 -5.83 -11.04
CA LEU A 200 -2.61 -6.48 -9.83
C LEU A 200 -1.88 -7.78 -10.19
N VAL A 201 -0.63 -7.93 -9.76
CA VAL A 201 0.15 -9.14 -10.05
C VAL A 201 -0.06 -10.19 -8.96
N PRO A 202 -0.51 -11.42 -9.28
CA PRO A 202 -0.60 -12.50 -8.31
C PRO A 202 0.77 -12.93 -7.78
N GLY A 203 0.80 -13.58 -6.61
CA GLY A 203 2.04 -13.75 -5.86
C GLY A 203 3.16 -14.53 -6.56
N ARG A 204 2.86 -15.64 -7.25
CA ARG A 204 3.88 -16.41 -7.97
C ARG A 204 4.49 -15.62 -9.15
N PRO A 205 3.69 -15.02 -10.05
CA PRO A 205 4.21 -14.12 -11.08
C PRO A 205 4.96 -12.90 -10.52
N ALA A 206 4.50 -12.31 -9.41
CA ALA A 206 5.15 -11.17 -8.77
C ALA A 206 6.57 -11.51 -8.27
N ARG A 207 6.73 -12.65 -7.57
CA ARG A 207 8.07 -13.11 -7.14
C ARG A 207 8.98 -13.42 -8.31
N ASN A 208 8.43 -13.93 -9.42
CA ASN A 208 9.20 -14.15 -10.65
C ASN A 208 9.68 -12.83 -11.27
N LEU A 209 8.83 -11.79 -11.26
CA LEU A 209 9.21 -10.45 -11.70
C LEU A 209 10.35 -9.91 -10.84
N ALA A 210 10.19 -9.91 -9.51
CA ALA A 210 11.20 -9.41 -8.57
C ALA A 210 12.56 -10.08 -8.79
N ARG A 211 12.58 -11.42 -8.88
CA ARG A 211 13.82 -12.17 -9.16
C ARG A 211 14.46 -11.78 -10.50
N ARG A 212 13.66 -11.58 -11.55
CA ARG A 212 14.18 -11.19 -12.88
C ARG A 212 14.75 -9.77 -12.88
N LEU A 213 14.13 -8.84 -12.15
CA LEU A 213 14.66 -7.49 -11.99
C LEU A 213 16.04 -7.52 -11.31
N THR A 214 16.14 -8.22 -10.18
CA THR A 214 17.41 -8.43 -9.47
C THR A 214 18.47 -9.09 -10.36
N GLN A 215 18.14 -10.21 -11.03
CA GLN A 215 19.09 -10.94 -11.87
C GLN A 215 19.61 -10.14 -13.06
N ASN A 216 18.79 -9.23 -13.60
CA ASN A 216 19.15 -8.42 -14.76
C ASN A 216 19.75 -7.06 -14.37
N GLY A 217 19.96 -6.79 -13.07
CA GLY A 217 20.41 -5.49 -12.59
C GLY A 217 19.47 -4.34 -12.98
N LYS A 218 18.17 -4.63 -13.12
CA LYS A 218 17.16 -3.66 -13.53
C LYS A 218 16.46 -3.06 -12.31
N PRO A 219 16.24 -1.74 -12.27
CA PRO A 219 15.53 -1.11 -11.17
C PRO A 219 14.04 -1.51 -11.18
N ILE A 220 13.39 -1.48 -10.02
CA ILE A 220 11.94 -1.63 -9.88
C ILE A 220 11.18 -0.50 -10.61
N PHE A 221 11.81 0.68 -10.74
CA PHE A 221 11.33 1.78 -11.56
C PHE A 221 12.34 2.14 -12.64
N GLU A 222 12.06 1.79 -13.88
CA GLU A 222 12.75 2.35 -15.04
C GLU A 222 12.20 3.77 -15.29
N ALA A 223 13.09 4.77 -15.41
CA ALA A 223 12.71 6.10 -15.87
C ALA A 223 12.21 6.01 -17.31
N THR A 224 11.22 6.81 -17.69
CA THR A 224 10.74 6.87 -19.07
C THR A 224 11.94 7.15 -19.97
N GLY A 225 12.24 6.23 -20.90
CA GLY A 225 13.11 6.56 -22.00
C GLY A 225 12.44 7.69 -22.77
N ALA A 226 13.13 8.82 -22.93
CA ALA A 226 12.81 9.73 -24.02
C ALA A 226 13.04 8.94 -25.31
N HIS A 227 11.97 8.40 -25.89
CA HIS A 227 11.96 8.01 -27.29
C HIS A 227 11.60 9.24 -28.11
#